data_AF-A0A2X3ERS7-F1
#
_entry.id   AF-A0A2X3ERS7-F1
#
_cell.length_a   1.000
_cell.length_b   1.000
_cell.length_c   1.000
_cell.angle_alpha   90.00
_cell.angle_beta   90.00
_cell.angle_gamma   90.00
#
_symmetry.space_group_name_H-M   'P 1'
#
loop_
_entity.id
_entity.type
_entity.pdbx_description
1 polymer ?
#
loop_
_entity_poly.entity_id
_entity_poly.type
_entity_poly.pdbx_seq_one_letter_code
_entity_poly.pdbx_strand_id
1 'polypeptide(L)'
;MLLVAPQAQAATRQVGIDIPVQWYADASGQMTIDRFRRPAHRPARHHPADPSFGYSRKTWWLRSELPGTWFAGEPRWMQLGPSFVDHLTIYYRPLGSDAPWAQRTFGDRDVARESDLHYRESVLILPPAADRRRL
;
A
#
# COMPACT_ATOMS: atom_id res chain seq x y z
N MET A 1 34.04 8.75 -27.42
CA MET A 1 33.53 8.79 -26.03
C MET A 1 32.21 8.03 -26.02
N LEU A 2 32.12 6.92 -25.28
CA LEU A 2 30.90 6.11 -25.18
C LEU A 2 30.17 6.48 -23.89
N LEU A 3 28.88 6.80 -24.00
CA LEU A 3 27.99 7.02 -22.87
C LEU A 3 27.18 5.74 -22.67
N VAL A 4 27.46 5.02 -21.58
CA VAL A 4 26.68 3.86 -21.15
C VAL A 4 25.54 4.38 -20.28
N ALA A 5 24.29 4.11 -20.67
CA ALA A 5 23.15 4.35 -19.80
C ALA A 5 23.28 3.44 -18.56
N PRO A 6 23.07 3.94 -17.33
CA PRO A 6 23.07 3.07 -16.17
C PRO A 6 22.03 1.97 -16.36
N GLN A 7 22.39 0.72 -16.06
CA GLN A 7 21.41 -0.36 -16.00
C GLN A 7 20.32 0.04 -15.01
N ALA A 8 19.06 -0.03 -15.45
CA ALA A 8 17.93 0.26 -14.58
C ALA A 8 17.92 -0.75 -13.43
N GLN A 9 18.44 -0.33 -12.27
CA GLN A 9 18.38 -1.12 -11.04
C GLN A 9 17.00 -0.94 -10.43
N ALA A 10 16.30 -2.07 -10.25
CA ALA A 10 15.09 -2.09 -9.44
C ALA A 10 15.45 -1.75 -7.99
N ALA A 11 15.15 -0.53 -7.55
CA ALA A 11 15.31 -0.15 -6.16
C ALA A 11 14.10 -0.66 -5.36
N THR A 12 14.26 -1.78 -4.66
CA THR A 12 13.25 -2.26 -3.71
C THR A 12 13.06 -1.22 -2.60
N ARG A 13 11.80 -0.91 -2.27
CA ARG A 13 11.42 -0.01 -1.18
C ARG A 13 10.45 -0.72 -0.27
N GLN A 14 10.63 -0.59 1.04
CA GLN A 14 9.80 -1.27 2.02
C GLN A 14 8.90 -0.28 2.76
N VAL A 15 7.60 -0.60 2.82
CA VAL A 15 6.62 0.13 3.61
C VAL A 15 6.89 -0.05 5.10
N GLY A 16 6.96 1.05 5.85
CA GLY A 16 7.32 1.06 7.27
C GLY A 16 8.81 1.31 7.54
N ILE A 17 9.69 1.05 6.56
CA ILE A 17 11.13 1.31 6.64
C ILE A 17 11.52 2.50 5.77
N ASP A 18 11.39 2.38 4.45
CA ASP A 18 11.68 3.44 3.48
C ASP A 18 10.50 4.40 3.30
N ILE A 19 9.29 3.89 3.50
CA ILE A 19 8.04 4.64 3.27
C ILE A 19 7.32 4.82 4.60
N PRO A 20 7.05 6.07 5.02
CA PRO A 20 6.32 6.30 6.25
C PRO A 20 4.92 5.67 6.23
N VAL A 21 4.54 5.09 7.37
CA VAL A 21 3.21 4.53 7.59
C VAL A 21 2.52 5.31 8.71
N GLN A 22 1.28 5.68 8.45
CA GLN A 22 0.33 6.16 9.45
C GLN A 22 -0.59 5.00 9.79
N TRP A 23 -0.93 4.81 11.06
CA TRP A 23 -1.83 3.73 11.47
C TRP A 23 -2.88 4.19 12.48
N TYR A 24 -4.05 3.57 12.44
CA TYR A 24 -5.15 3.79 13.36
C TYR A 24 -5.71 2.45 13.85
N ALA A 25 -5.86 2.32 15.17
CA ALA A 25 -6.43 1.13 15.79
C ALA A 25 -7.95 1.29 15.95
N ASP A 26 -8.73 0.59 15.14
CA ASP A 26 -10.17 0.54 15.27
C ASP A 26 -10.59 -0.63 16.17
N ALA A 27 -10.90 -0.32 17.43
CA ALA A 27 -11.42 -1.30 18.37
C ALA A 27 -12.90 -1.65 18.12
N SER A 28 -13.64 -0.84 17.36
CA SER A 28 -15.06 -1.05 17.09
C SER A 28 -15.32 -1.95 15.86
N GLY A 29 -14.34 -2.03 14.95
CA GLY A 29 -14.49 -2.69 13.65
C GLY A 29 -15.47 -1.99 12.70
N GLN A 30 -15.89 -0.76 13.00
CA GLN A 30 -16.88 0.01 12.22
C GLN A 30 -16.24 1.08 11.32
N MET A 31 -14.92 1.23 11.33
CA MET A 31 -14.22 2.14 10.44
C MET A 31 -14.34 1.64 8.99
N THR A 32 -14.43 2.60 8.06
CA THR A 32 -14.51 2.33 6.61
C THR A 32 -13.46 3.18 5.88
N ILE A 33 -13.13 2.81 4.62
CA ILE A 33 -12.18 3.56 3.81
C ILE A 33 -12.61 5.02 3.57
N ASP A 34 -13.91 5.26 3.42
CA ASP A 34 -14.48 6.61 3.24
C ASP A 34 -14.35 7.47 4.50
N ARG A 35 -14.40 6.83 5.68
CA ARG A 35 -14.21 7.52 6.96
C ARG A 35 -12.73 7.74 7.25
N PHE A 36 -11.90 6.72 7.08
CA PHE A 36 -10.47 6.77 7.35
C PHE A 36 -9.73 7.82 6.51
N ARG A 37 -10.18 8.08 5.27
CA ARG A 37 -9.57 9.13 4.42
C ARG A 37 -9.83 10.55 4.90
N ARG A 38 -10.84 10.78 5.76
CA ARG A 38 -11.21 12.13 6.18
C ARG A 38 -10.12 12.71 7.10
N PRO A 39 -9.79 14.01 6.98
CA PRO A 39 -8.76 14.63 7.82
C PRO A 39 -8.98 14.43 9.32
N ALA A 40 -10.24 14.45 9.78
CA ALA A 40 -10.61 14.27 11.20
C ALA A 40 -10.25 12.89 11.78
N HIS A 41 -10.01 11.90 10.92
CA HIS A 41 -9.61 10.55 11.33
C HIS A 41 -8.14 10.25 11.00
N ARG A 42 -7.34 11.26 10.65
CA ARG A 42 -5.91 11.10 10.47
C ARG A 42 -5.28 10.82 11.84
N PRO A 43 -4.63 9.66 12.04
CA PRO A 43 -3.92 9.40 13.27
C PRO A 43 -2.77 10.40 13.45
N ALA A 44 -2.47 10.73 14.71
CA ALA A 44 -1.31 11.55 15.04
C ALA A 44 -0.04 10.86 14.51
N ARG A 45 0.81 11.65 13.86
CA ARG A 45 1.93 11.24 13.01
C ARG A 45 2.91 10.24 13.65
N HIS A 46 3.37 9.32 12.78
CA HIS A 46 4.67 8.63 12.74
C HIS A 46 5.17 7.92 14.02
N HIS A 47 5.21 6.59 13.97
CA HIS A 47 6.22 5.82 14.72
C HIS A 47 7.19 5.19 13.71
N PRO A 48 8.51 5.41 13.84
CA PRO A 48 9.53 4.67 13.09
C PRO A 48 9.68 3.29 13.75
N ALA A 49 8.75 2.40 13.47
CA ALA A 49 8.88 0.99 13.83
C ALA A 49 7.97 0.19 12.92
N ASP A 50 8.46 -0.97 12.47
CA ASP A 50 7.67 -1.95 11.77
C ASP A 50 6.30 -2.12 12.45
N PRO A 51 5.19 -2.13 11.68
CA PRO A 51 3.84 -2.23 12.23
C PRO A 51 3.55 -3.64 12.75
N SER A 52 4.30 -4.08 13.75
CA SER A 52 4.03 -5.28 14.54
C SER A 52 3.18 -4.89 15.74
N PHE A 53 1.89 -5.16 15.64
CA PHE A 53 0.90 -4.77 16.66
C PHE A 53 0.59 -5.88 17.67
N GLY A 54 1.30 -7.01 17.58
CA GLY A 54 0.99 -8.23 18.35
C GLY A 54 -0.37 -8.83 18.01
N TYR A 55 -0.77 -9.87 18.74
CA TYR A 55 -2.09 -10.50 18.58
C TYR A 55 -3.18 -9.59 19.16
N SER A 56 -4.13 -9.21 18.32
CA SER A 56 -5.22 -8.29 18.66
C SER A 56 -6.45 -8.61 17.83
N ARG A 57 -7.63 -8.34 18.38
CA ARG A 57 -8.91 -8.40 17.66
C ARG A 57 -9.30 -7.07 17.00
N LYS A 58 -8.46 -6.03 17.16
CA LYS A 58 -8.71 -4.71 16.56
C LYS A 58 -8.46 -4.76 15.05
N THR A 59 -9.21 -3.96 14.30
CA THR A 59 -8.89 -3.70 12.90
C THR A 59 -7.86 -2.58 12.83
N TRP A 60 -6.73 -2.84 12.18
CA TRP A 60 -5.69 -1.83 11.99
C TRP A 60 -5.81 -1.21 10.60
N TRP A 61 -5.96 0.10 10.56
CA TRP A 61 -6.01 0.88 9.33
C TRP A 61 -4.66 1.53 9.08
N LEU A 62 -4.02 1.20 7.97
CA LEU A 62 -2.70 1.72 7.61
C LEU A 62 -2.81 2.62 6.38
N ARG A 63 -1.96 3.64 6.32
CA ARG A 63 -1.86 4.58 5.20
C ARG A 63 -0.42 4.93 4.90
N SER A 64 -0.06 4.81 3.63
CA SER A 64 1.19 5.31 3.08
C SER A 64 0.90 6.02 1.76
N GLU A 65 1.77 6.98 1.43
CA GLU A 65 1.76 7.67 0.14
C GLU A 65 3.06 7.32 -0.57
N LEU A 66 2.94 6.74 -1.77
CA LEU A 66 4.09 6.39 -2.61
C LEU A 66 4.43 7.58 -3.51
N PRO A 67 5.68 8.06 -3.52
CA PRO A 67 6.10 9.12 -4.43
C PRO A 67 5.86 8.73 -5.90
N GLY A 68 5.15 9.57 -6.65
CA GLY A 68 4.88 9.31 -8.07
C GLY A 68 6.14 9.21 -8.93
N THR A 69 7.23 9.87 -8.51
CA THR A 69 8.55 9.77 -9.16
C THR A 69 9.11 8.35 -9.16
N TRP A 70 8.67 7.47 -8.25
CA TRP A 70 9.10 6.09 -8.22
C TRP A 70 8.49 5.24 -9.32
N PHE A 71 7.32 5.64 -9.85
CA PHE A 71 6.62 4.94 -10.94
C PHE A 71 7.22 5.29 -12.31
N ALA A 72 7.78 6.50 -12.48
CA ALA A 72 8.37 6.94 -13.75
C ALA A 72 7.46 6.69 -14.97
N GLY A 73 6.14 6.83 -14.81
CA GLY A 73 5.13 6.56 -15.86
C GLY A 73 4.77 5.09 -16.06
N GLU A 74 5.44 4.17 -15.36
CA GLU A 74 5.30 2.73 -15.52
C GLU A 74 4.64 2.07 -14.29
N PRO A 75 3.99 0.90 -14.44
CA PRO A 75 3.47 0.13 -13.31
C PRO A 75 4.56 -0.28 -12.32
N ARG A 76 4.18 -0.57 -11.07
CA ARG A 76 5.08 -1.09 -10.04
C ARG A 76 4.50 -2.30 -9.35
N TRP A 77 5.35 -3.27 -9.05
CA TRP A 77 4.95 -4.42 -8.27
C TRP A 77 5.04 -4.08 -6.79
N MET A 78 4.01 -4.46 -6.05
CA MET A 78 4.01 -4.47 -4.60
C MET A 78 3.85 -5.91 -4.14
N GLN A 79 4.92 -6.46 -3.60
CA GLN A 79 4.90 -7.76 -2.97
C GLN A 79 4.41 -7.62 -1.53
N LEU A 80 3.44 -8.47 -1.17
CA LEU A 80 2.96 -8.64 0.19
C LEU A 80 3.68 -9.88 0.75
N GLY A 81 4.64 -9.65 1.65
CA GLY A 81 5.37 -10.72 2.35
C GLY A 81 4.48 -11.40 3.39
N PRO A 82 4.93 -12.52 3.99
CA PRO A 82 4.05 -13.44 4.72
C PRO A 82 3.24 -12.70 5.76
N SER A 83 1.94 -12.61 5.50
CA SER A 83 1.01 -11.89 6.34
C SER A 83 0.35 -12.91 7.25
N PHE A 84 0.80 -13.03 8.50
CA PHE A 84 0.14 -13.84 9.54
C PHE A 84 -1.16 -13.17 10.03
N VAL A 85 -1.94 -12.64 9.09
CA VAL A 85 -3.16 -11.88 9.31
C VAL A 85 -4.31 -12.67 8.71
N ASP A 86 -5.39 -12.80 9.47
CA ASP A 86 -6.58 -13.53 9.03
C ASP A 86 -7.17 -12.87 7.77
N HIS A 87 -7.25 -11.53 7.76
CA HIS A 87 -7.84 -10.73 6.69
C HIS A 87 -7.02 -9.46 6.45
N LEU A 88 -6.71 -9.18 5.18
CA LEU A 88 -5.96 -8.03 4.70
C LEU A 88 -6.65 -7.47 3.47
N THR A 89 -7.14 -6.23 3.57
CA THR A 89 -7.66 -5.51 2.42
C THR A 89 -6.73 -4.37 2.04
N ILE A 90 -6.26 -4.38 0.80
CA ILE A 90 -5.49 -3.30 0.21
C ILE A 90 -6.42 -2.40 -0.60
N TYR A 91 -6.44 -1.12 -0.25
CA TYR A 91 -7.08 -0.08 -1.04
C TYR A 91 -6.00 0.77 -1.69
N TYR A 92 -6.05 0.93 -3.02
CA TYR A 92 -5.12 1.81 -3.73
C TYR A 92 -5.81 2.64 -4.81
N ARG A 93 -5.29 3.86 -5.01
CA ARG A 93 -5.60 4.72 -6.15
C ARG A 93 -4.49 5.77 -6.33
N PRO A 94 -4.29 6.31 -7.53
CA PRO A 94 -3.45 7.49 -7.71
C PRO A 94 -3.96 8.68 -6.89
N LEU A 95 -3.04 9.40 -6.26
CA LEU A 95 -3.40 10.60 -5.50
C LEU A 95 -3.94 11.68 -6.45
N GLY A 96 -5.08 12.27 -6.12
CA GLY A 96 -5.76 13.27 -6.96
C GLY A 96 -6.64 12.68 -8.07
N SER A 97 -6.75 11.35 -8.17
CA SER A 97 -7.74 10.72 -9.04
C SER A 97 -9.12 10.66 -8.36
N ASP A 98 -10.16 10.99 -9.13
CA ASP A 98 -11.56 10.80 -8.75
C ASP A 98 -12.07 9.37 -9.03
N ALA A 99 -11.23 8.50 -9.57
CA ALA A 99 -11.58 7.10 -9.78
C ALA A 99 -11.90 6.42 -8.43
N PRO A 100 -12.80 5.41 -8.44
CA PRO A 100 -13.02 4.55 -7.30
C PRO A 100 -11.71 3.93 -6.80
N TRP A 101 -11.63 3.68 -5.50
CA TRP A 101 -10.51 2.92 -4.94
C TRP A 101 -10.55 1.50 -5.49
N ALA A 102 -9.43 1.03 -6.02
CA ALA A 102 -9.27 -0.40 -6.26
C ALA A 102 -9.16 -1.09 -4.89
N GLN A 103 -9.86 -2.20 -4.75
CA GLN A 103 -9.86 -3.04 -3.55
C GLN A 103 -9.30 -4.41 -3.92
N ARG A 104 -8.43 -4.93 -3.05
CA ARG A 104 -7.88 -6.28 -3.15
C ARG A 104 -7.86 -6.97 -1.79
N THR A 105 -8.35 -8.20 -1.71
CA THR A 105 -8.40 -9.00 -0.48
C THR A 105 -7.36 -10.12 -0.47
N PHE A 106 -6.76 -10.32 0.70
CA PHE A 106 -5.72 -11.29 1.01
C PHE A 106 -5.85 -11.71 2.47
N GLY A 107 -5.09 -12.71 2.87
CA GLY A 107 -5.05 -13.15 4.27
C GLY A 107 -5.30 -14.64 4.34
N ASP A 108 -4.96 -15.22 5.48
CA ASP A 108 -4.97 -16.67 5.63
C ASP A 108 -6.39 -17.26 5.64
N ARG A 109 -7.41 -16.42 5.91
CA ARG A 109 -8.83 -16.83 5.93
C ARG A 109 -9.63 -16.35 4.72
N ASP A 110 -9.03 -15.60 3.81
CA ASP A 110 -9.72 -15.13 2.61
C ASP A 110 -9.59 -16.16 1.46
N VAL A 111 -10.73 -16.61 0.96
CA VAL A 111 -10.79 -17.65 -0.09
C VAL A 111 -10.27 -17.14 -1.43
N ALA A 112 -10.51 -15.86 -1.73
CA ALA A 112 -10.03 -15.20 -2.92
C ALA A 112 -8.64 -14.60 -2.65
N ARG A 113 -7.59 -15.29 -3.10
CA ARG A 113 -6.24 -14.72 -3.15
C ARG A 113 -6.12 -13.85 -4.40
N GLU A 114 -6.47 -12.57 -4.29
CA GLU A 114 -6.53 -11.62 -5.43
C GLU A 114 -5.14 -11.10 -5.87
N SER A 115 -4.17 -12.01 -5.93
CA SER A 115 -2.82 -11.74 -6.44
C SER A 115 -2.86 -11.59 -7.96
N ASP A 116 -2.20 -10.57 -8.49
CA ASP A 116 -2.11 -10.34 -9.94
C ASP A 116 -1.13 -11.31 -10.62
N LEU A 117 -0.25 -11.96 -9.85
CA LEU A 117 0.70 -12.97 -10.34
C LEU A 117 0.52 -14.32 -9.63
N HIS A 118 0.70 -15.41 -10.40
CA HIS A 118 0.84 -16.77 -9.88
C HIS A 118 2.23 -16.95 -9.27
N TYR A 119 2.41 -16.44 -8.06
CA TYR A 119 3.67 -16.47 -7.32
C TYR A 119 3.45 -16.90 -5.87
N ARG A 120 4.53 -17.36 -5.20
CA ARG A 120 4.47 -17.84 -3.81
C ARG A 120 3.97 -16.76 -2.86
N GLU A 121 4.44 -15.55 -3.05
CA GLU A 121 3.99 -14.37 -2.30
C GLU A 121 2.88 -13.66 -3.08
N SER A 122 1.98 -12.97 -2.37
CA SER A 122 0.93 -12.20 -3.02
C SER A 122 1.54 -10.96 -3.65
N VAL A 123 1.22 -10.69 -4.92
CA VAL A 123 1.76 -9.54 -5.65
C VAL A 123 0.63 -8.73 -6.24
N LEU A 124 0.73 -7.41 -6.08
CA LEU A 124 -0.13 -6.42 -6.72
C LEU A 124 0.64 -5.64 -7.77
N ILE A 125 0.02 -5.41 -8.93
CA ILE A 125 0.51 -4.49 -9.96
C ILE A 125 -0.18 -3.15 -9.75
N LEU A 126 0.55 -2.22 -9.13
CA LEU A 126 0.09 -0.85 -8.94
C LEU A 126 0.17 -0.10 -10.28
N PRO A 127 -0.90 0.61 -10.69
CA PRO A 127 -0.88 1.42 -11.89
C PRO A 127 0.12 2.57 -11.77
N PRO A 128 0.57 3.15 -12.90
CA PRO A 128 1.37 4.38 -12.87
C PRO A 128 0.73 5.45 -11.99
N ALA A 129 1.57 6.26 -11.35
CA ALA A 129 1.09 7.46 -10.68
C ALA A 129 0.45 8.42 -11.70
N ALA A 130 -0.66 9.06 -11.35
CA ALA A 130 -1.28 10.07 -12.19
C ALA A 130 -0.29 11.23 -12.41
N ASP A 131 -0.08 11.61 -13.67
CA ASP A 131 0.83 12.69 -14.02
C ASP A 131 0.22 14.03 -13.61
N ARG A 132 0.82 14.68 -12.61
CA ARG A 132 0.36 15.97 -12.09
C ARG A 132 0.62 17.13 -13.06
N ARG A 133 1.23 16.88 -14.23
CA ARG A 133 1.56 17.88 -15.26
C ARG A 133 0.49 18.07 -16.34
N ARG A 134 -0.66 17.40 -16.25
CA ARG A 134 -1.79 17.56 -17.19
C ARG A 134 -3.10 17.97 -16.49
N LEU A 135 -3.01 18.93 -15.57
CA LEU A 135 -4.15 19.68 -15.04
C LEU A 135 -3.86 21.17 -15.14
#